data_AF-A0AAC9MX15-F1
#
_entry.id   AF-A0AAC9MX15-F1
#
_cell.length_a   1.000
_cell.length_b   1.000
_cell.length_c   1.000
_cell.angle_alpha   90.00
_cell.angle_beta   90.00
_cell.angle_gamma   90.00
#
_symmetry.space_group_name_H-M   'P 1'
#
loop_
_entity.id
_entity.type
_entity.pdbx_description
1 polymer ?
#
loop_
_entity_poly.entity_id
_entity_poly.type
_entity_poly.pdbx_seq_one_letter_code
_entity_poly.pdbx_strand_id
1 'polypeptide(L)'
;MEVAELQRPDNPDEVPPRQAALPAVPTEPPAGNAADQLDPVARREFEEFRRFQEFQRYKAAHPDGAPPEPPAPLWRRILRNKFVRKLLMLLILLFVALTFVECAFGGRGSGSGAGGESPGFGTGGSVRPNSPRETVRTVYHYIGHHEAGDQRPCSFFTTGAAIQFAEAHGTADCATAVTELAGQVTDAEAYASPEIDSQTNQVDGDRTEVSSCDSISVRGGPALGDFQLSRHPDGGWEITGYATTEACESTAPPSEEADPGVTARPSETVRLLHTYVLFGPASNACALFSPEAGADFAANFGASDCASAVQELGADAEIGYRNPGFPDSAQQRSEPVVTISSCEMTVEDGPRLGLLELTYQEDSQSWLITGHEAETCGG
;
A
#
# COMPACT_ATOMS: atom_id res chain seq x y z
N MET A 1 15.55 27.84 67.60
CA MET A 1 15.30 27.49 66.19
C MET A 1 15.51 28.78 65.44
N GLU A 2 16.69 28.88 64.84
CA GLU A 2 17.38 30.09 64.39
C GLU A 2 16.94 30.39 62.96
N VAL A 3 16.39 31.59 62.72
CA VAL A 3 15.96 32.06 61.40
C VAL A 3 17.08 32.92 60.86
N ALA A 4 17.77 32.41 59.84
CA ALA A 4 18.83 33.11 59.14
C ALA A 4 18.23 34.16 58.19
N GLU A 5 18.44 35.44 58.49
CA GLU A 5 18.31 36.56 57.57
C GLU A 5 19.39 36.47 56.49
N LEU A 6 18.99 36.25 55.24
CA LEU A 6 19.85 36.40 54.06
C LEU A 6 19.72 37.83 53.54
N GLN A 7 20.68 38.67 53.91
CA GLN A 7 20.90 40.01 53.37
C GLN A 7 21.21 39.97 51.87
N ARG A 8 20.47 40.76 51.09
CA ARG A 8 20.73 41.03 49.68
C ARG A 8 21.79 42.14 49.58
N PRO A 9 22.93 41.94 48.92
CA PRO A 9 23.91 43.00 48.74
C PRO A 9 23.41 43.97 47.65
N ASP A 10 23.14 45.21 48.05
CA ASP A 10 23.02 46.36 47.14
C ASP A 10 24.39 46.59 46.48
N ASN A 11 24.44 46.49 45.15
CA ASN A 11 25.62 46.77 44.35
C ASN A 11 25.39 48.08 43.58
N PRO A 12 25.90 49.23 44.05
CA PRO A 12 25.68 50.52 43.41
C PRO A 12 26.77 50.80 42.37
N ASP A 13 26.85 50.01 41.31
CA ASP A 13 27.75 50.28 40.18
C ASP A 13 27.18 49.69 38.87
N GLU A 14 25.94 50.07 38.52
CA GLU A 14 25.38 49.78 37.19
C GLU A 14 25.58 51.01 36.29
N VAL A 15 26.71 50.99 35.58
CA VAL A 15 27.02 51.95 34.51
C VAL A 15 26.00 51.76 33.38
N PRO A 16 25.27 52.79 32.95
CA PRO A 16 24.31 52.66 31.87
C PRO A 16 25.01 52.22 30.57
N PRO A 17 24.44 51.28 29.79
CA PRO A 17 25.05 50.83 28.56
C PRO A 17 25.20 52.01 27.58
N ARG A 18 26.44 52.24 27.14
CA ARG A 18 26.76 53.09 26.00
C ARG A 18 25.92 52.63 24.81
N GLN A 19 25.14 53.54 24.24
CA GLN A 19 24.49 53.36 22.95
C GLN A 19 25.57 53.06 21.91
N ALA A 20 25.69 51.78 21.53
CA ALA A 20 26.52 51.38 20.42
C ALA A 20 25.89 51.95 19.15
N ALA A 21 26.68 52.76 18.43
CA ALA A 21 26.30 53.30 17.14
C ALA A 21 25.90 52.17 16.18
N LEU A 22 24.72 52.30 15.60
CA LEU A 22 24.23 51.43 14.52
C LEU A 22 25.27 51.42 13.38
N PRO A 23 25.70 50.25 12.88
CA PRO A 23 26.48 50.19 11.65
C PRO A 23 25.62 50.69 10.48
N ALA A 24 26.26 51.45 9.60
CA ALA A 24 25.64 52.03 8.41
C ALA A 24 24.96 50.96 7.54
N VAL A 25 23.72 51.25 7.14
CA VAL A 25 22.93 50.47 6.19
C VAL A 25 23.68 50.39 4.86
N PRO A 26 24.04 49.19 4.36
CA PRO A 26 24.51 49.03 3.00
C PRO A 26 23.39 49.32 2.02
N THR A 27 23.74 50.09 1.00
CA THR A 27 22.90 50.51 -0.11
C THR A 27 22.35 49.31 -0.90
N GLU A 28 21.03 49.31 -1.07
CA GLU A 28 20.18 48.68 -2.09
C GLU A 28 20.85 47.76 -3.16
N PRO A 29 20.50 46.46 -3.20
CA PRO A 29 20.56 45.65 -4.41
C PRO A 29 19.18 45.61 -5.12
N PRO A 30 19.14 45.28 -6.43
CA PRO A 30 17.97 45.51 -7.27
C PRO A 30 16.78 44.63 -6.89
N ALA A 31 15.58 45.16 -7.13
CA ALA A 31 14.30 44.49 -6.96
C ALA A 31 14.23 43.19 -7.79
N GLY A 32 14.59 42.07 -7.16
CA GLY A 32 14.40 40.71 -7.64
C GLY A 32 13.96 39.84 -6.46
N ASN A 33 12.77 39.24 -6.58
CA ASN A 33 12.10 38.33 -5.64
C ASN A 33 12.91 37.88 -4.41
N ALA A 34 12.78 38.64 -3.31
CA ALA A 34 13.47 38.38 -2.04
C ALA A 34 13.01 37.09 -1.31
N ALA A 35 11.99 36.39 -1.82
CA ALA A 35 11.48 35.16 -1.22
C ALA A 35 12.32 33.91 -1.56
N ASP A 36 13.08 33.92 -2.66
CA ASP A 36 13.83 32.73 -3.13
C ASP A 36 15.28 32.65 -2.64
N GLN A 37 15.78 33.67 -1.94
CA GLN A 37 17.17 33.73 -1.49
C GLN A 37 17.36 33.58 0.03
N LEU A 38 16.32 33.18 0.76
CA LEU A 38 16.46 32.84 2.18
C LEU A 38 17.05 31.43 2.33
N ASP A 39 18.21 31.36 2.97
CA ASP A 39 18.86 30.12 3.42
C ASP A 39 17.83 29.17 4.06
N PRO A 40 17.77 27.88 3.69
CA PRO A 40 16.78 26.92 4.21
C PRO A 40 16.69 26.86 5.75
N VAL A 41 17.77 27.22 6.45
CA VAL A 41 17.78 27.32 7.91
C VAL A 41 16.93 28.51 8.39
N ALA A 42 17.08 29.68 7.77
CA ALA A 42 16.31 30.88 8.11
C ALA A 42 14.79 30.72 7.88
N ARG A 43 14.40 29.96 6.85
CA ARG A 43 12.99 29.59 6.63
C ARG A 43 12.42 28.72 7.75
N ARG A 44 13.19 27.74 8.22
CA ARG A 44 12.75 26.84 9.30
C ARG A 44 12.55 27.59 10.60
N GLU A 45 13.45 28.51 10.95
CA GLU A 45 13.32 29.37 12.13
C GLU A 45 12.06 30.26 12.07
N PHE A 46 11.74 30.78 10.87
CA PHE A 46 10.55 31.62 10.69
C PHE A 46 9.24 30.83 10.83
N GLU A 47 9.20 29.60 10.31
CA GLU A 47 8.06 28.69 10.47
C GLU A 47 7.85 28.30 11.94
N GLU A 48 8.93 28.02 12.67
CA GLU A 48 8.86 27.75 14.11
C GLU A 48 8.34 28.94 14.91
N PHE A 49 8.80 30.15 14.59
CA PHE A 49 8.33 31.37 15.24
C PHE A 49 6.83 31.61 14.99
N ARG A 50 6.35 31.34 13.78
CA ARG A 50 4.92 31.40 13.45
C ARG A 50 4.09 30.40 14.25
N ARG A 51 4.53 29.14 14.35
CA ARG A 51 3.85 28.11 15.16
C ARG A 51 3.80 28.50 16.64
N PHE A 52 4.87 29.10 17.16
CA PHE A 52 4.90 29.58 18.54
C PHE A 52 3.89 30.70 18.79
N GLN A 53 3.75 31.66 17.87
CA GLN A 53 2.73 32.71 17.99
C GLN A 53 1.30 32.15 17.92
N GLU A 54 1.03 31.16 17.07
CA GLU A 54 -0.28 30.50 17.01
C GLU A 54 -0.59 29.74 18.31
N PHE A 55 0.40 29.06 18.89
CA PHE A 55 0.25 28.39 20.17
C PHE A 55 -0.05 29.37 21.32
N GLN A 56 0.62 30.53 21.34
CA GLN A 56 0.33 31.59 22.32
C GLN A 56 -1.08 32.17 22.14
N ARG A 57 -1.54 32.38 20.89
CA ARG A 57 -2.92 32.82 20.61
C ARG A 57 -3.95 31.77 21.02
N TYR A 58 -3.67 30.49 20.78
CA TYR A 58 -4.53 29.39 21.19
C TYR A 58 -4.67 29.33 22.72
N LYS A 59 -3.55 29.44 23.45
CA LYS A 59 -3.55 29.52 24.93
C LYS A 59 -4.28 30.74 25.46
N ALA A 60 -4.12 31.90 24.82
CA ALA A 60 -4.83 33.12 25.20
C ALA A 60 -6.35 33.01 24.97
N ALA A 61 -6.76 32.28 23.93
CA ALA A 61 -8.18 32.03 23.66
C ALA A 61 -8.80 30.94 24.57
N HIS A 62 -7.98 30.05 25.15
CA HIS A 62 -8.43 28.93 25.98
C HIS A 62 -7.61 28.83 27.29
N PRO A 63 -7.77 29.79 28.22
CA PRO A 63 -7.00 29.87 29.46
C PRO A 63 -7.21 28.67 30.41
N ASP A 64 -8.33 27.95 30.28
CA ASP A 64 -8.75 26.91 31.25
C ASP A 64 -8.50 25.46 30.81
N GLY A 65 -7.82 25.22 29.69
CA GLY A 65 -7.29 23.88 29.33
C GLY A 65 -8.33 22.75 29.13
N ALA A 66 -9.63 23.03 29.17
CA ALA A 66 -10.67 22.06 28.89
C ALA A 66 -11.10 22.16 27.41
N PRO A 67 -10.99 21.07 26.62
CA PRO A 67 -11.58 21.01 25.29
C PRO A 67 -13.10 21.30 25.38
N PRO A 68 -13.68 22.06 24.44
CA PRO A 68 -15.12 22.25 24.39
C PRO A 68 -15.80 20.89 24.21
N GLU A 69 -16.58 20.45 25.20
CA GLU A 69 -17.36 19.22 25.08
C GLU A 69 -18.36 19.37 23.92
N PRO A 70 -18.34 18.46 22.92
CA PRO A 70 -19.28 18.54 21.81
C PRO A 70 -20.71 18.39 22.34
N PRO A 71 -21.67 19.18 21.86
CA PRO A 71 -23.05 19.09 22.30
C PRO A 71 -23.57 17.68 22.01
N ALA A 72 -24.10 17.03 23.05
CA ALA A 72 -24.60 15.66 22.94
C ALA A 72 -25.59 15.54 21.76
N PRO A 73 -25.35 14.61 20.82
CA PRO A 73 -26.05 14.63 19.55
C PRO A 73 -27.52 14.18 19.73
N LEU A 74 -28.43 14.88 19.06
CA LEU A 74 -29.89 14.79 19.24
C LEU A 74 -30.46 13.36 19.06
N TRP A 75 -29.80 12.49 18.30
CA TRP A 75 -30.20 11.09 18.07
C TRP A 75 -30.25 10.26 19.37
N ARG A 76 -29.42 10.59 20.37
CA ARG A 76 -29.44 9.94 21.70
C ARG A 76 -30.76 10.17 22.45
N ARG A 77 -31.45 11.29 22.18
CA ARG A 77 -32.74 11.62 22.78
C ARG A 77 -33.90 10.87 22.10
N ILE A 78 -33.76 10.59 20.81
CA ILE A 78 -34.74 9.86 19.99
C ILE A 78 -34.71 8.35 20.29
N LEU A 79 -33.52 7.75 20.47
CA LEU A 79 -33.36 6.33 20.83
C LEU A 79 -33.85 5.97 22.24
N ARG A 80 -34.09 6.96 23.12
CA ARG A 80 -34.55 6.74 24.50
C ARG A 80 -36.07 6.53 24.60
N ASN A 81 -36.80 6.61 23.49
CA ASN A 81 -38.24 6.39 23.49
C ASN A 81 -38.55 4.88 23.36
N LYS A 82 -39.31 4.33 24.32
CA LYS A 82 -39.70 2.91 24.34
C LYS A 82 -40.41 2.47 23.06
N PHE A 83 -41.11 3.38 22.39
CA PHE A 83 -41.75 3.13 21.09
C PHE A 83 -40.74 2.92 19.96
N VAL A 84 -39.69 3.76 19.88
CA VAL A 84 -38.66 3.65 18.85
C VAL A 84 -37.89 2.34 18.99
N ARG A 85 -37.59 1.92 20.23
CA ARG A 85 -36.93 0.62 20.49
C ARG A 85 -37.77 -0.58 20.04
N LYS A 86 -39.09 -0.54 20.27
CA LYS A 86 -40.01 -1.60 19.80
C LYS A 86 -40.13 -1.60 18.28
N LEU A 87 -40.21 -0.43 17.65
CA LEU A 87 -40.27 -0.30 16.20
C LEU A 87 -38.99 -0.83 15.53
N LEU A 88 -37.82 -0.46 16.08
CA LEU A 88 -36.51 -0.91 15.59
C LEU A 88 -36.36 -2.43 15.72
N MET A 89 -36.75 -3.03 16.87
CA MET A 89 -36.73 -4.49 17.02
C MET A 89 -37.64 -5.19 16.02
N LEU A 90 -38.83 -4.63 15.76
CA LEU A 90 -39.77 -5.20 14.79
C LEU A 90 -39.20 -5.12 13.37
N LEU A 91 -38.53 -4.02 13.02
CA LEU A 91 -37.90 -3.82 11.71
C LEU A 91 -36.70 -4.76 11.51
N ILE A 92 -35.85 -4.94 12.53
CA ILE A 92 -34.75 -5.90 12.52
C ILE A 92 -35.28 -7.34 12.38
N LEU A 93 -36.32 -7.69 13.14
CA LEU A 93 -36.91 -9.04 13.10
C LEU A 93 -37.58 -9.32 11.74
N LEU A 94 -38.22 -8.31 11.14
CA LEU A 94 -38.75 -8.38 9.76
C LEU A 94 -37.62 -8.59 8.75
N PHE A 95 -36.52 -7.85 8.87
CA PHE A 95 -35.35 -7.97 7.99
C PHE A 95 -34.74 -9.38 8.09
N VAL A 96 -34.52 -9.89 9.30
CA VAL A 96 -34.03 -11.26 9.54
C VAL A 96 -34.98 -12.31 8.94
N ALA A 97 -36.30 -12.12 9.08
CA ALA A 97 -37.28 -13.02 8.49
C ALA A 97 -37.24 -13.01 6.95
N LEU A 98 -37.07 -11.84 6.33
CA LEU A 98 -36.94 -11.71 4.87
C LEU A 98 -35.65 -12.38 4.36
N THR A 99 -34.51 -12.13 5.01
CA THR A 99 -33.23 -12.78 4.65
C THR A 99 -33.29 -14.31 4.81
N PHE A 100 -34.04 -14.79 5.81
CA PHE A 100 -34.20 -16.22 6.04
C PHE A 100 -35.04 -16.90 4.94
N VAL A 101 -36.07 -16.24 4.42
CA VAL A 101 -36.86 -16.74 3.28
C VAL A 101 -35.98 -16.86 2.03
N GLU A 102 -35.10 -15.89 1.78
CA GLU A 102 -34.15 -15.94 0.66
C GLU A 102 -33.13 -17.08 0.82
N CYS A 103 -32.63 -17.35 2.03
CA CYS A 103 -31.73 -18.48 2.30
C CYS A 103 -32.44 -19.85 2.22
N ALA A 104 -33.70 -19.94 2.62
CA ALA A 104 -34.43 -21.20 2.71
C ALA A 104 -35.08 -21.65 1.38
N PHE A 105 -35.42 -20.71 0.48
CA PHE A 105 -36.12 -21.01 -0.78
C PHE A 105 -35.39 -20.55 -2.05
N GLY A 106 -34.29 -19.78 -1.94
CA GLY A 106 -33.50 -19.29 -3.08
C GLY A 106 -32.18 -20.05 -3.26
N GLY A 107 -32.20 -21.23 -3.87
CA GLY A 107 -30.99 -21.96 -4.21
C GLY A 107 -30.20 -21.32 -5.37
N ARG A 108 -29.14 -20.55 -5.04
CA ARG A 108 -27.76 -20.62 -5.57
C ARG A 108 -27.05 -19.26 -5.45
N GLY A 109 -25.95 -19.28 -4.69
CA GLY A 109 -24.72 -18.53 -4.97
C GLY A 109 -24.70 -17.04 -4.60
N SER A 110 -24.41 -16.72 -3.34
CA SER A 110 -23.54 -15.58 -3.02
C SER A 110 -23.01 -15.73 -1.61
N GLY A 111 -21.75 -16.17 -1.49
CA GLY A 111 -21.03 -16.14 -0.23
C GLY A 111 -20.61 -14.72 0.09
N SER A 112 -21.51 -13.91 0.65
CA SER A 112 -21.13 -12.68 1.35
C SER A 112 -20.72 -13.05 2.77
N GLY A 113 -19.45 -13.47 2.91
CA GLY A 113 -18.79 -13.59 4.20
C GLY A 113 -18.44 -12.21 4.73
N ALA A 114 -18.99 -11.86 5.89
CA ALA A 114 -18.53 -10.74 6.70
C ALA A 114 -17.23 -11.15 7.42
N GLY A 115 -16.16 -10.37 7.25
CA GLY A 115 -14.95 -10.47 8.07
C GLY A 115 -13.68 -10.14 7.29
N GLY A 116 -13.02 -9.04 7.65
CA GLY A 116 -11.73 -8.63 7.10
C GLY A 116 -11.71 -7.17 6.68
N GLU A 117 -11.73 -6.25 7.66
CA GLU A 117 -11.40 -4.85 7.43
C GLU A 117 -9.92 -4.74 7.01
N SER A 118 -9.65 -4.82 5.70
CA SER A 118 -8.40 -4.34 5.12
C SER A 118 -8.31 -2.81 5.28
N PRO A 119 -7.11 -2.25 5.50
CA PRO A 119 -6.94 -0.82 5.66
C PRO A 119 -7.23 -0.09 4.34
N GLY A 120 -8.46 0.38 4.21
CA GLY A 120 -8.75 1.69 3.63
C GLY A 120 -8.81 1.82 2.10
N PHE A 121 -9.73 1.12 1.44
CA PHE A 121 -10.47 1.73 0.32
C PHE A 121 -11.95 1.39 0.49
N GLY A 122 -12.68 2.34 1.08
CA GLY A 122 -14.09 2.17 1.42
C GLY A 122 -14.94 1.87 0.19
N THR A 123 -15.68 0.77 0.25
CA THR A 123 -16.77 0.46 -0.67
C THR A 123 -17.84 1.55 -0.54
N GLY A 124 -17.86 2.53 -1.44
CA GLY A 124 -19.00 3.45 -1.54
C GLY A 124 -18.73 4.88 -2.01
N GLY A 125 -17.49 5.28 -2.25
CA GLY A 125 -17.20 6.56 -2.90
C GLY A 125 -15.88 6.47 -3.64
N SER A 126 -15.81 6.97 -4.88
CA SER A 126 -14.56 7.13 -5.62
C SER A 126 -13.68 8.15 -4.89
N VAL A 127 -12.96 7.69 -3.87
CA VAL A 127 -11.92 8.47 -3.22
C VAL A 127 -10.78 8.55 -4.23
N ARG A 128 -10.72 9.67 -4.94
CA ARG A 128 -9.64 9.94 -5.90
C ARG A 128 -8.30 10.02 -5.13
N PRO A 129 -7.26 9.29 -5.55
CA PRO A 129 -5.99 9.28 -4.86
C PRO A 129 -5.34 10.67 -4.80
N ASN A 130 -4.55 10.90 -3.75
CA ASN A 130 -3.95 12.20 -3.46
C ASN A 130 -2.68 12.51 -4.27
N SER A 131 -2.19 11.55 -5.06
CA SER A 131 -1.03 11.74 -5.94
C SER A 131 -1.29 11.11 -7.31
N PRO A 132 -0.66 11.61 -8.39
CA PRO A 132 -0.82 11.03 -9.72
C PRO A 132 -0.29 9.60 -9.80
N ARG A 133 0.84 9.34 -9.12
CA ARG A 133 1.43 8.00 -8.98
C ARG A 133 0.42 7.00 -8.43
N GLU A 134 -0.26 7.37 -7.34
CA GLU A 134 -1.24 6.48 -6.71
C GLU A 134 -2.45 6.27 -7.61
N THR A 135 -2.90 7.28 -8.36
CA THR A 135 -3.96 7.13 -9.36
C THR A 135 -3.60 6.11 -10.42
N VAL A 136 -2.41 6.20 -11.03
CA VAL A 136 -1.97 5.23 -12.04
C VAL A 136 -1.79 3.83 -11.44
N ARG A 137 -1.17 3.73 -10.26
CA ARG A 137 -1.03 2.45 -9.55
C ARG A 137 -2.39 1.80 -9.26
N THR A 138 -3.39 2.61 -8.89
CA THR A 138 -4.73 2.11 -8.60
C THR A 138 -5.42 1.55 -9.86
N VAL A 139 -5.19 2.14 -11.03
CA VAL A 139 -5.67 1.59 -12.31
C VAL A 139 -5.03 0.21 -12.56
N TYR A 140 -3.71 0.10 -12.39
CA TYR A 140 -3.00 -1.19 -12.47
C TYR A 140 -3.57 -2.23 -11.50
N HIS A 141 -3.78 -1.84 -10.25
CA HIS A 141 -4.35 -2.70 -9.23
C HIS A 141 -5.72 -3.26 -9.61
N TYR A 142 -6.63 -2.40 -10.09
CA TYR A 142 -7.96 -2.86 -10.50
C TYR A 142 -7.97 -3.70 -11.77
N ILE A 143 -7.03 -3.50 -12.70
CA ILE A 143 -6.90 -4.36 -13.88
C ILE A 143 -6.31 -5.72 -13.48
N GLY A 144 -5.29 -5.74 -12.62
CA GLY A 144 -4.68 -6.99 -12.13
C GLY A 144 -5.66 -7.88 -11.37
N HIS A 145 -6.57 -7.29 -10.59
CA HIS A 145 -7.62 -8.01 -9.86
C HIS A 145 -9.01 -7.80 -10.45
N HIS A 146 -9.10 -7.70 -11.78
CA HIS A 146 -10.37 -7.41 -12.42
C HIS A 146 -11.40 -8.52 -12.18
N GLU A 147 -12.58 -8.13 -11.73
CA GLU A 147 -13.75 -9.00 -11.64
C GLU A 147 -14.76 -8.63 -12.72
N ALA A 148 -15.47 -9.62 -13.26
CA ALA A 148 -16.44 -9.41 -14.32
C ALA A 148 -17.50 -8.36 -13.93
N GLY A 149 -17.57 -7.27 -14.69
CA GLY A 149 -18.50 -6.16 -14.44
C GLY A 149 -17.94 -5.05 -13.54
N ASP A 150 -16.67 -5.12 -13.12
CA ASP A 150 -16.04 -4.07 -12.35
C ASP A 150 -15.74 -2.83 -13.20
N GLN A 151 -16.36 -1.70 -12.85
CA GLN A 151 -16.17 -0.41 -13.53
C GLN A 151 -15.25 0.55 -12.77
N ARG A 152 -14.72 0.15 -11.62
CA ARG A 152 -13.82 0.98 -10.79
C ARG A 152 -12.61 1.52 -11.58
N PRO A 153 -11.88 0.76 -12.41
CA PRO A 153 -10.73 1.31 -13.13
C PRO A 153 -11.13 2.44 -14.09
N CYS A 154 -12.30 2.35 -14.74
CA CYS A 154 -12.82 3.41 -15.61
C CYS A 154 -13.26 4.67 -14.85
N SER A 155 -13.54 4.58 -13.54
CA SER A 155 -13.94 5.74 -12.73
C SER A 155 -12.79 6.73 -12.46
N PHE A 156 -11.54 6.34 -12.72
CA PHE A 156 -10.38 7.23 -12.65
C PHE A 156 -10.21 8.10 -13.90
N PHE A 157 -10.93 7.79 -14.98
CA PHE A 157 -10.87 8.52 -16.23
C PHE A 157 -12.02 9.51 -16.34
N THR A 158 -11.73 10.70 -16.86
CA THR A 158 -12.77 11.56 -17.42
C THR A 158 -13.44 10.85 -18.60
N THR A 159 -14.67 11.23 -18.95
CA THR A 159 -15.38 10.64 -20.09
C THR A 159 -14.55 10.69 -21.39
N GLY A 160 -13.83 11.79 -21.64
CA GLY A 160 -12.96 11.92 -22.81
C GLY A 160 -11.77 10.97 -22.76
N ALA A 161 -11.10 10.86 -21.62
CA ALA A 161 -9.96 9.97 -21.45
C ALA A 161 -10.36 8.49 -21.52
N ALA A 162 -11.54 8.11 -21.01
CA ALA A 162 -12.06 6.76 -21.11
C ALA A 162 -12.32 6.33 -22.56
N ILE A 163 -12.79 7.26 -23.40
CA ILE A 163 -12.97 7.03 -24.85
C ILE A 163 -11.59 6.84 -25.50
N GLN A 164 -10.63 7.73 -25.22
CA GLN A 164 -9.26 7.61 -25.74
C GLN A 164 -8.62 6.28 -25.35
N PHE A 165 -8.81 5.85 -24.10
CA PHE A 165 -8.34 4.54 -23.61
C PHE A 165 -8.94 3.39 -24.40
N ALA A 166 -10.25 3.38 -24.61
CA ALA A 166 -10.93 2.33 -25.38
C ALA A 166 -10.47 2.29 -26.83
N GLU A 167 -10.39 3.45 -27.50
CA GLU A 167 -9.96 3.59 -28.89
C GLU A 167 -8.53 3.11 -29.11
N ALA A 168 -7.63 3.47 -28.19
CA ALA A 168 -6.23 3.11 -28.26
C ALA A 168 -5.99 1.60 -28.08
N HIS A 169 -6.91 0.89 -27.41
CA HIS A 169 -6.91 -0.57 -27.29
C HIS A 169 -7.83 -1.26 -28.32
N GLY A 170 -8.43 -0.51 -29.26
CA GLY A 170 -9.26 -1.07 -30.32
C GLY A 170 -10.60 -1.65 -29.85
N THR A 171 -11.13 -1.18 -28.72
CA THR A 171 -12.37 -1.70 -28.10
C THR A 171 -13.52 -0.69 -28.15
N ALA A 172 -14.74 -1.14 -27.82
CA ALA A 172 -15.94 -0.30 -27.89
C ALA A 172 -16.04 0.72 -26.74
N ASP A 173 -15.55 0.36 -25.55
CA ASP A 173 -15.60 1.19 -24.35
C ASP A 173 -14.51 0.80 -23.35
N CYS A 174 -14.30 1.65 -22.33
CA CYS A 174 -13.26 1.45 -21.33
C CYS A 174 -13.42 0.13 -20.57
N ALA A 175 -14.66 -0.31 -20.29
CA ALA A 175 -14.90 -1.54 -19.55
C ALA A 175 -14.47 -2.78 -20.36
N THR A 176 -14.72 -2.76 -21.67
CA THR A 176 -14.26 -3.79 -22.61
C THR A 176 -12.73 -3.80 -22.70
N ALA A 177 -12.09 -2.63 -22.83
CA ALA A 177 -10.63 -2.52 -22.80
C ALA A 177 -10.02 -3.10 -21.51
N VAL A 178 -10.56 -2.73 -20.34
CA VAL A 178 -10.12 -3.27 -19.05
C VAL A 178 -10.25 -4.79 -19.00
N THR A 179 -11.38 -5.33 -19.48
CA THR A 179 -11.61 -6.78 -19.48
C THR A 179 -10.59 -7.52 -20.34
N GLU A 180 -10.31 -6.99 -21.54
CA GLU A 180 -9.32 -7.58 -22.46
C GLU A 180 -7.89 -7.48 -21.92
N LEU A 181 -7.54 -6.35 -21.29
CA LEU A 181 -6.24 -6.16 -20.64
C LEU A 181 -6.08 -7.09 -19.43
N ALA A 182 -7.11 -7.25 -18.61
CA ALA A 182 -7.10 -8.19 -17.50
C ALA A 182 -6.90 -9.64 -17.98
N GLY A 183 -7.45 -9.99 -19.16
CA GLY A 183 -7.20 -11.29 -19.80
C GLY A 183 -5.76 -11.52 -20.25
N GLN A 184 -4.94 -10.46 -20.35
CA GLN A 184 -3.52 -10.50 -20.70
C GLN A 184 -2.60 -10.49 -19.47
N VAL A 185 -3.17 -10.37 -18.26
CA VAL A 185 -2.40 -10.40 -17.01
C VAL A 185 -2.05 -11.84 -16.66
N THR A 186 -0.76 -12.14 -16.59
CA THR A 186 -0.21 -13.46 -16.23
C THR A 186 0.11 -13.58 -14.74
N ASP A 187 0.39 -12.46 -14.07
CA ASP A 187 0.61 -12.39 -12.62
C ASP A 187 -0.12 -11.16 -12.06
N ALA A 188 -1.29 -11.40 -11.46
CA ALA A 188 -2.16 -10.35 -10.93
C ALA A 188 -1.49 -9.49 -9.87
N GLU A 189 -0.70 -10.09 -8.97
CA GLU A 189 -0.08 -9.39 -7.84
C GLU A 189 1.10 -8.53 -8.32
N ALA A 190 1.95 -9.08 -9.18
CA ALA A 190 3.05 -8.33 -9.78
C ALA A 190 2.53 -7.17 -10.64
N TYR A 191 1.45 -7.41 -11.38
CA TYR A 191 0.83 -6.40 -12.23
C TYR A 191 0.11 -5.30 -11.44
N ALA A 192 -0.53 -5.66 -10.33
CA ALA A 192 -1.23 -4.73 -9.46
C ALA A 192 -0.29 -3.80 -8.67
N SER A 193 0.99 -4.13 -8.58
CA SER A 193 2.00 -3.36 -7.83
C SER A 193 3.23 -3.02 -8.67
N PRO A 194 3.09 -2.25 -9.77
CA PRO A 194 4.22 -1.89 -10.58
C PRO A 194 5.15 -0.90 -9.86
N GLU A 195 6.44 -0.98 -10.17
CA GLU A 195 7.43 -0.07 -9.61
C GLU A 195 7.46 1.23 -10.42
N ILE A 196 7.00 2.32 -9.81
CA ILE A 196 6.93 3.65 -10.42
C ILE A 196 8.09 4.50 -9.88
N ASP A 197 8.83 5.16 -10.77
CA ASP A 197 9.93 6.05 -10.38
C ASP A 197 9.45 7.09 -9.35
N SER A 198 10.30 7.32 -8.35
CA SER A 198 10.19 8.41 -7.39
C SER A 198 10.06 9.80 -8.02
N GLN A 199 10.65 10.03 -9.20
CA GLN A 199 10.60 11.32 -9.90
C GLN A 199 9.18 11.68 -10.37
N THR A 200 8.32 10.68 -10.62
CA THR A 200 6.93 10.84 -11.03
C THR A 200 6.04 11.53 -9.97
N ASN A 201 6.54 11.68 -8.74
CA ASN A 201 5.86 12.42 -7.66
C ASN A 201 6.16 13.93 -7.66
N GLN A 202 7.16 14.40 -8.39
CA GLN A 202 7.48 15.83 -8.46
C GLN A 202 6.58 16.48 -9.49
N VAL A 203 5.42 16.94 -9.03
CA VAL A 203 4.44 17.64 -9.86
C VAL A 203 4.50 19.13 -9.60
N ASP A 204 4.92 19.90 -10.60
CA ASP A 204 4.78 21.35 -10.59
C ASP A 204 3.38 21.75 -11.09
N GLY A 205 2.43 21.86 -10.16
CA GLY A 205 1.09 22.40 -10.40
C GLY A 205 -0.04 21.37 -10.41
N ASP A 206 -1.05 21.61 -11.26
CA ASP A 206 -2.31 20.84 -11.29
C ASP A 206 -2.41 19.85 -12.45
N ARG A 207 -1.33 19.65 -13.22
CA ARG A 207 -1.27 18.72 -14.35
C ARG A 207 0.05 17.99 -14.35
N THR A 208 0.03 16.72 -14.73
CA THR A 208 1.24 15.94 -14.95
C THR A 208 0.98 14.87 -16.01
N GLU A 209 2.04 14.34 -16.57
CA GLU A 209 2.00 13.17 -17.43
C GLU A 209 2.80 12.04 -16.79
N VAL A 210 2.29 10.82 -16.90
CA VAL A 210 2.94 9.61 -16.38
C VAL A 210 2.96 8.58 -17.49
N SER A 211 4.16 8.29 -17.99
CA SER A 211 4.34 7.26 -19.01
C SER A 211 4.53 5.90 -18.35
N SER A 212 3.62 4.96 -18.64
CA SER A 212 3.79 3.59 -18.20
C SER A 212 4.96 2.87 -18.86
N CYS A 213 5.43 3.36 -20.00
CA CYS A 213 6.41 2.64 -20.82
C CYS A 213 7.83 3.10 -20.49
N ASP A 214 8.00 4.36 -20.09
CA ASP A 214 9.30 4.91 -19.70
C ASP A 214 9.52 4.98 -18.19
N SER A 215 8.46 5.24 -17.41
CA SER A 215 8.60 5.58 -15.96
C SER A 215 8.08 4.51 -15.00
N ILE A 216 7.56 3.39 -15.53
CA ILE A 216 6.95 2.32 -14.76
C ILE A 216 7.55 0.97 -15.19
N SER A 217 8.08 0.21 -14.23
CA SER A 217 8.47 -1.18 -14.45
C SER A 217 7.27 -2.08 -14.19
N VAL A 218 6.60 -2.47 -15.27
CA VAL A 218 5.42 -3.34 -15.25
C VAL A 218 5.85 -4.81 -15.36
N ARG A 219 5.30 -5.67 -14.50
CA ARG A 219 5.51 -7.13 -14.52
C ARG A 219 4.17 -7.83 -14.52
N GLY A 220 4.08 -9.04 -15.08
CA GLY A 220 2.85 -9.83 -15.05
C GLY A 220 1.76 -9.40 -16.03
N GLY A 221 2.05 -8.52 -16.99
CA GLY A 221 1.07 -8.06 -17.99
C GLY A 221 1.60 -6.90 -18.85
N PRO A 222 0.76 -6.35 -19.74
CA PRO A 222 1.16 -5.30 -20.68
C PRO A 222 1.32 -3.92 -20.01
N ALA A 223 2.27 -3.11 -20.48
CA ALA A 223 2.28 -1.70 -20.14
C ALA A 223 1.03 -1.01 -20.75
N LEU A 224 0.42 -0.09 -20.00
CA LEU A 224 -0.86 0.49 -20.42
C LEU A 224 -0.61 1.60 -21.44
N GLY A 225 0.20 2.61 -21.11
CA GLY A 225 0.52 3.72 -22.00
C GLY A 225 0.79 5.00 -21.21
N ASP A 226 0.52 6.14 -21.82
CA ASP A 226 0.74 7.46 -21.22
C ASP A 226 -0.55 8.01 -20.63
N PHE A 227 -0.49 8.40 -19.36
CA PHE A 227 -1.58 8.98 -18.61
C PHE A 227 -1.37 10.48 -18.43
N GLN A 228 -2.31 11.29 -18.91
CA GLN A 228 -2.34 12.72 -18.62
C GLN A 228 -3.28 12.96 -17.45
N LEU A 229 -2.72 13.34 -16.30
CA LEU A 229 -3.48 13.53 -15.07
C LEU A 229 -3.67 15.01 -14.75
N SER A 230 -4.81 15.34 -14.15
CA SER A 230 -5.05 16.65 -13.56
C SER A 230 -5.59 16.54 -12.14
N ARG A 231 -5.37 17.60 -11.35
CA ARG A 231 -5.97 17.74 -10.04
C ARG A 231 -7.43 18.17 -10.22
N HIS A 232 -8.34 17.35 -9.70
CA HIS A 232 -9.76 17.68 -9.73
C HIS A 232 -10.09 18.78 -8.69
N PRO A 233 -11.08 19.66 -8.93
CA PRO A 233 -11.45 20.76 -8.02
C PRO A 233 -11.71 20.33 -6.56
N ASP A 234 -12.41 19.21 -6.37
CA ASP A 234 -12.69 18.63 -5.04
C ASP A 234 -11.49 17.92 -4.37
N GLY A 235 -10.29 18.04 -4.95
CA GLY A 235 -9.08 17.35 -4.50
C GLY A 235 -8.88 15.98 -5.17
N GLY A 236 -7.69 15.41 -5.02
CA GLY A 236 -7.29 14.17 -5.69
C GLY A 236 -6.96 14.33 -7.17
N TRP A 237 -6.49 13.25 -7.78
CA TRP A 237 -6.06 13.20 -9.18
C TRP A 237 -6.96 12.31 -10.02
N GLU A 238 -7.24 12.76 -11.24
CA GLU A 238 -7.99 12.01 -12.24
C GLU A 238 -7.24 12.00 -13.58
N ILE A 239 -7.56 11.04 -14.43
CA ILE A 239 -6.96 10.85 -15.75
C ILE A 239 -7.81 11.62 -16.77
N THR A 240 -7.23 12.70 -17.29
CA THR A 240 -7.88 13.64 -18.23
C THR A 240 -7.54 13.40 -19.69
N GLY A 241 -6.49 12.63 -19.96
CA GLY A 241 -6.14 12.19 -21.29
C GLY A 241 -5.34 10.90 -21.25
N TYR A 242 -5.31 10.22 -22.39
CA TYR A 242 -4.62 8.95 -22.54
C TYR A 242 -4.07 8.81 -23.96
N ALA A 243 -2.89 8.20 -24.08
CA ALA A 243 -2.29 7.83 -25.36
C ALA A 243 -1.54 6.50 -25.24
N THR A 244 -1.54 5.70 -26.31
CA THR A 244 -0.60 4.59 -26.46
C THR A 244 0.57 5.06 -27.31
N THR A 245 1.78 4.80 -26.85
CA THR A 245 2.98 4.95 -27.69
C THR A 245 3.34 3.61 -28.31
N GLU A 246 3.78 3.62 -29.58
CA GLU A 246 4.33 2.43 -30.27
C GLU A 246 5.48 1.77 -29.48
N ALA A 247 6.16 2.53 -28.61
CA ALA A 247 7.16 2.02 -27.67
C ALA A 247 6.60 0.94 -26.71
N CYS A 248 5.32 1.00 -26.36
CA CYS A 248 4.68 0.01 -25.49
C CYS A 248 4.37 -1.31 -26.21
N GLU A 249 4.08 -1.26 -27.52
CA GLU A 249 3.78 -2.46 -28.33
C GLU A 249 4.98 -3.39 -28.47
N SER A 250 6.21 -2.88 -28.34
CA SER A 250 7.43 -3.67 -28.47
C SER A 250 7.87 -4.39 -27.18
N THR A 251 7.17 -4.20 -26.06
CA THR A 251 7.58 -4.73 -24.75
C THR A 251 6.68 -5.84 -24.21
N ALA A 252 5.65 -6.26 -24.95
CA ALA A 252 5.01 -7.54 -24.67
C ALA A 252 6.09 -8.62 -24.87
N PRO A 253 6.52 -9.34 -23.82
CA PRO A 253 7.30 -10.54 -24.02
C PRO A 253 6.48 -11.44 -24.97
N PRO A 254 7.10 -12.14 -25.95
CA PRO A 254 6.37 -13.17 -26.66
C PRO A 254 5.70 -14.04 -25.60
N SER A 255 4.40 -14.27 -25.76
CA SER A 255 3.59 -15.12 -24.89
C SER A 255 4.13 -16.56 -24.94
N GLU A 256 5.23 -16.78 -24.25
CA GLU A 256 5.65 -18.04 -23.72
C GLU A 256 5.02 -18.06 -22.32
N GLU A 257 4.12 -19.01 -22.09
CA GLU A 257 3.41 -19.19 -20.82
C GLU A 257 4.42 -19.10 -19.66
N ALA A 258 4.48 -17.95 -18.98
CA ALA A 258 5.29 -17.80 -17.80
C ALA A 258 4.64 -18.65 -16.72
N ASP A 259 5.11 -19.88 -16.58
CA ASP A 259 4.84 -20.73 -15.45
C ASP A 259 5.22 -19.93 -14.18
N PRO A 260 4.27 -19.63 -13.27
CA PRO A 260 4.53 -18.83 -12.07
C PRO A 260 5.60 -19.45 -11.15
N GLY A 261 6.09 -20.66 -11.45
CA GLY A 261 7.24 -21.28 -10.78
C GLY A 261 8.63 -20.84 -11.25
N VAL A 262 8.79 -20.06 -12.33
CA VAL A 262 10.12 -19.74 -12.87
C VAL A 262 10.82 -18.65 -12.05
N THR A 263 11.61 -19.09 -11.07
CA THR A 263 12.43 -18.24 -10.21
C THR A 263 13.90 -18.34 -10.62
N ALA A 264 14.57 -17.19 -10.74
CA ALA A 264 15.94 -17.16 -11.23
C ALA A 264 16.96 -17.51 -10.13
N ARG A 265 16.61 -17.35 -8.86
CA ARG A 265 17.48 -17.65 -7.71
C ARG A 265 16.74 -18.49 -6.68
N PRO A 266 17.43 -19.35 -5.92
CA PRO A 266 16.77 -20.17 -4.91
C PRO A 266 16.13 -19.31 -3.81
N SER A 267 16.74 -18.17 -3.44
CA SER A 267 16.13 -17.20 -2.52
C SER A 267 14.80 -16.61 -3.01
N GLU A 268 14.61 -16.46 -4.33
CA GLU A 268 13.36 -15.94 -4.90
C GLU A 268 12.24 -16.95 -4.74
N THR A 269 12.51 -18.25 -4.91
CA THR A 269 11.56 -19.34 -4.65
C THR A 269 11.11 -19.35 -3.19
N VAL A 270 12.04 -19.23 -2.25
CA VAL A 270 11.70 -19.21 -0.83
C VAL A 270 10.92 -17.93 -0.45
N ARG A 271 11.27 -16.77 -1.05
CA ARG A 271 10.50 -15.54 -0.85
C ARG A 271 9.08 -15.66 -1.43
N LEU A 272 8.95 -16.29 -2.60
CA LEU A 272 7.66 -16.56 -3.22
C LEU A 272 6.79 -17.48 -2.34
N LEU A 273 7.40 -18.50 -1.74
CA LEU A 273 6.73 -19.34 -0.74
C LEU A 273 6.21 -18.52 0.45
N HIS A 274 7.02 -17.64 1.04
CA HIS A 274 6.56 -16.75 2.14
C HIS A 274 5.41 -15.84 1.70
N THR A 275 5.46 -15.37 0.46
CA THR A 275 4.41 -14.53 -0.13
C THR A 275 3.11 -15.31 -0.26
N TYR A 276 3.17 -16.55 -0.75
CA TYR A 276 1.98 -17.40 -0.87
C TYR A 276 1.43 -17.88 0.46
N VAL A 277 2.27 -18.11 1.47
CA VAL A 277 1.80 -18.38 2.84
C VAL A 277 0.96 -17.22 3.38
N LEU A 278 1.34 -15.98 3.06
CA LEU A 278 0.66 -14.80 3.60
C LEU A 278 -0.58 -14.37 2.78
N PHE A 279 -0.51 -14.38 1.45
CA PHE A 279 -1.54 -13.80 0.58
C PHE A 279 -2.02 -14.73 -0.54
N GLY A 280 -1.32 -15.84 -0.79
CA GLY A 280 -1.55 -16.66 -1.96
C GLY A 280 -2.61 -17.76 -1.75
N PRO A 281 -3.20 -18.27 -2.84
CA PRO A 281 -3.88 -19.55 -2.77
C PRO A 281 -2.87 -20.64 -2.40
N ALA A 282 -3.22 -21.48 -1.44
CA ALA A 282 -2.31 -22.51 -0.92
C ALA A 282 -1.81 -23.49 -1.99
N SER A 283 -2.57 -23.68 -3.08
CA SER A 283 -2.14 -24.45 -4.25
C SER A 283 -0.87 -23.91 -4.90
N ASN A 284 -0.68 -22.59 -4.94
CA ASN A 284 0.49 -21.98 -5.57
C ASN A 284 1.74 -22.14 -4.70
N ALA A 285 1.59 -22.04 -3.37
CA ALA A 285 2.67 -22.40 -2.44
C ALA A 285 3.08 -23.86 -2.63
N CYS A 286 2.11 -24.77 -2.70
CA CYS A 286 2.38 -26.21 -2.85
C CYS A 286 2.98 -26.58 -4.21
N ALA A 287 2.72 -25.79 -5.26
CA ALA A 287 3.36 -25.97 -6.57
C ALA A 287 4.87 -25.69 -6.56
N LEU A 288 5.39 -25.01 -5.53
CA LEU A 288 6.83 -24.79 -5.35
C LEU A 288 7.56 -26.03 -4.79
N PHE A 289 6.82 -27.05 -4.34
CA PHE A 289 7.37 -28.27 -3.78
C PHE A 289 7.27 -29.44 -4.75
N SER A 290 8.23 -30.36 -4.67
CA SER A 290 7.99 -31.73 -5.12
C SER A 290 6.87 -32.37 -4.30
N PRO A 291 6.15 -33.38 -4.83
CA PRO A 291 5.11 -34.08 -4.07
C PRO A 291 5.60 -34.61 -2.72
N GLU A 292 6.82 -35.14 -2.67
CA GLU A 292 7.46 -35.64 -1.45
C GLU A 292 7.76 -34.51 -0.46
N ALA A 293 8.42 -33.44 -0.90
CA ALA A 293 8.76 -32.31 -0.03
C ALA A 293 7.52 -31.59 0.51
N GLY A 294 6.46 -31.49 -0.29
CA GLY A 294 5.19 -30.92 0.16
C GLY A 294 4.50 -31.77 1.23
N ALA A 295 4.63 -33.10 1.15
CA ALA A 295 4.14 -34.01 2.19
C ALA A 295 4.97 -33.90 3.47
N ASP A 296 6.30 -33.82 3.35
CA ASP A 296 7.20 -33.62 4.49
C ASP A 296 6.94 -32.27 5.18
N PHE A 297 6.74 -31.21 4.39
CA PHE A 297 6.31 -29.88 4.86
C PHE A 297 5.04 -29.97 5.69
N ALA A 298 3.99 -30.60 5.15
CA ALA A 298 2.74 -30.77 5.87
C ALA A 298 2.91 -31.54 7.18
N ALA A 299 3.66 -32.65 7.15
CA ALA A 299 3.91 -33.49 8.31
C ALA A 299 4.68 -32.74 9.41
N ASN A 300 5.69 -31.94 9.04
CA ASN A 300 6.51 -31.17 9.96
C ASN A 300 5.73 -30.04 10.65
N PHE A 301 4.67 -29.53 10.02
CA PHE A 301 3.75 -28.56 10.63
C PHE A 301 2.49 -29.20 11.25
N GLY A 302 2.36 -30.53 11.21
CA GLY A 302 1.23 -31.24 11.82
C GLY A 302 -0.09 -31.12 11.04
N ALA A 303 -0.04 -30.75 9.76
CA ALA A 303 -1.20 -30.61 8.90
C ALA A 303 -1.50 -31.89 8.10
N SER A 304 -2.71 -32.00 7.55
CA SER A 304 -3.10 -33.17 6.73
C SER A 304 -2.51 -33.18 5.34
N ASP A 305 -2.20 -32.02 4.79
CA ASP A 305 -1.62 -31.81 3.47
C ASP A 305 -0.92 -30.45 3.40
N CYS A 306 -0.16 -30.23 2.32
CA CYS A 306 0.59 -28.99 2.12
C CYS A 306 -0.33 -27.76 2.15
N ALA A 307 -1.52 -27.84 1.53
CA ALA A 307 -2.41 -26.69 1.44
C ALA A 307 -2.94 -26.27 2.81
N SER A 308 -3.23 -27.24 3.68
CA SER A 308 -3.65 -27.01 5.06
C SER A 308 -2.51 -26.41 5.89
N ALA A 309 -1.27 -26.90 5.73
CA ALA A 309 -0.10 -26.31 6.40
C ALA A 309 0.10 -24.85 6.01
N VAL A 310 0.02 -24.52 4.72
CA VAL A 310 0.17 -23.15 4.21
C VAL A 310 -0.91 -22.22 4.81
N GLN A 311 -2.16 -22.68 4.87
CA GLN A 311 -3.26 -21.91 5.45
C GLN A 311 -3.09 -21.67 6.96
N GLU A 312 -2.68 -22.71 7.70
CA GLU A 312 -2.44 -22.61 9.14
C GLU A 312 -1.28 -21.64 9.45
N LEU A 313 -0.18 -21.73 8.69
CA LEU A 313 0.96 -20.82 8.83
C LEU A 313 0.58 -19.36 8.50
N GLY A 314 -0.25 -19.16 7.47
CA GLY A 314 -0.73 -17.85 7.06
C GLY A 314 -1.58 -17.17 8.13
N ALA A 315 -2.26 -17.93 8.99
CA ALA A 315 -3.08 -17.38 10.07
C ALA A 315 -2.24 -16.71 11.18
N ASP A 316 -0.97 -17.12 11.32
CA ASP A 316 -0.02 -16.61 12.32
C ASP A 316 0.99 -15.61 11.75
N ALA A 317 0.92 -15.30 10.44
CA ALA A 317 1.87 -14.44 9.75
C ALA A 317 1.30 -13.02 9.52
N GLU A 318 2.13 -11.99 9.68
CA GLU A 318 1.79 -10.60 9.37
C GLU A 318 2.56 -10.06 8.15
N ILE A 319 2.33 -8.79 7.79
CA ILE A 319 2.86 -8.23 6.53
C ILE A 319 4.39 -8.19 6.43
N GLY A 320 5.11 -8.18 7.56
CA GLY A 320 6.57 -8.28 7.60
C GLY A 320 7.10 -9.62 7.07
N TYR A 321 6.30 -10.69 7.20
CA TYR A 321 6.66 -12.05 6.85
C TYR A 321 7.01 -12.26 5.37
N ARG A 322 6.44 -11.45 4.47
CA ARG A 322 6.63 -11.60 3.02
C ARG A 322 8.05 -11.35 2.52
N ASN A 323 8.89 -10.67 3.30
CA ASN A 323 10.20 -10.23 2.85
C ASN A 323 11.34 -10.69 3.77
N PRO A 324 11.59 -12.01 3.84
CA PRO A 324 12.69 -12.51 4.64
C PRO A 324 14.04 -12.03 4.09
N GLY A 325 14.99 -11.82 5.01
CA GLY A 325 16.40 -11.63 4.72
C GLY A 325 17.10 -12.97 4.55
N PHE A 326 18.02 -13.06 3.59
CA PHE A 326 18.73 -14.29 3.22
C PHE A 326 20.24 -14.15 3.42
N PRO A 327 20.95 -15.24 3.80
CA PRO A 327 22.41 -15.26 3.79
C PRO A 327 22.96 -15.19 2.36
N ASP A 328 24.22 -14.78 2.20
CA ASP A 328 24.88 -14.66 0.89
C ASP A 328 24.97 -15.99 0.13
N SER A 329 24.96 -17.12 0.84
CA SER A 329 24.92 -18.47 0.26
C SER A 329 23.64 -18.72 -0.55
N ALA A 330 22.49 -18.25 -0.06
CA ALA A 330 21.19 -18.42 -0.71
C ALA A 330 21.00 -17.53 -1.96
N GLN A 331 21.90 -16.59 -2.22
CA GLN A 331 21.82 -15.68 -3.36
C GLN A 331 22.61 -16.17 -4.58
N GLN A 332 23.46 -17.18 -4.42
CA GLN A 332 24.35 -17.66 -5.47
C GLN A 332 23.74 -18.84 -6.23
N ARG A 333 23.84 -18.82 -7.57
CA ARG A 333 23.34 -19.87 -8.47
C ARG A 333 24.43 -20.91 -8.79
N SER A 334 25.45 -21.05 -7.95
CA SER A 334 26.68 -21.79 -8.31
C SER A 334 26.52 -23.31 -8.28
N GLU A 335 25.48 -23.83 -7.63
CA GLU A 335 25.27 -25.26 -7.42
C GLU A 335 23.90 -25.69 -7.93
N PRO A 336 23.72 -26.94 -8.40
CA PRO A 336 22.43 -27.46 -8.86
C PRO A 336 21.47 -27.80 -7.72
N VAL A 337 21.99 -27.94 -6.50
CA VAL A 337 21.23 -28.19 -5.28
C VAL A 337 21.70 -27.17 -4.23
N VAL A 338 20.77 -26.51 -3.56
CA VAL A 338 21.05 -25.52 -2.52
C VAL A 338 20.15 -25.79 -1.33
N THR A 339 20.72 -25.76 -0.14
CA THR A 339 19.96 -25.84 1.11
C THR A 339 19.85 -24.45 1.74
N ILE A 340 18.63 -24.05 2.12
CA ILE A 340 18.37 -22.78 2.81
C ILE A 340 17.78 -23.11 4.18
N SER A 341 18.53 -22.76 5.23
CA SER A 341 18.07 -22.86 6.62
C SER A 341 17.23 -21.65 6.98
N SER A 342 16.01 -21.87 7.46
CA SER A 342 15.21 -20.78 8.01
C SER A 342 15.84 -20.19 9.27
N CYS A 343 16.76 -20.88 9.96
CA CYS A 343 17.49 -20.33 11.10
C CYS A 343 18.55 -19.28 10.72
N GLU A 344 19.13 -19.38 9.52
CA GLU A 344 20.06 -18.37 8.99
C GLU A 344 19.34 -17.18 8.35
N MET A 345 18.03 -17.32 8.09
CA MET A 345 17.19 -16.25 7.56
C MET A 345 16.78 -15.25 8.65
N THR A 346 16.57 -14.00 8.22
CA THR A 346 15.86 -13.00 9.04
C THR A 346 14.38 -13.06 8.67
N VAL A 347 13.57 -13.67 9.52
CA VAL A 347 12.12 -13.80 9.35
C VAL A 347 11.45 -12.92 10.41
N GLU A 348 10.61 -11.99 9.96
CA GLU A 348 9.84 -11.08 10.82
C GLU A 348 8.37 -11.48 10.82
N ASP A 349 7.71 -11.31 11.97
CA ASP A 349 6.26 -11.42 12.14
C ASP A 349 5.62 -12.71 11.58
N GLY A 350 6.29 -13.86 11.75
CA GLY A 350 5.72 -15.15 11.36
C GLY A 350 6.60 -16.35 11.70
N PRO A 351 6.09 -17.58 11.45
CA PRO A 351 6.78 -18.81 11.76
C PRO A 351 7.94 -19.07 10.80
N ARG A 352 9.04 -19.66 11.30
CA ARG A 352 10.13 -20.11 10.44
C ARG A 352 9.72 -21.38 9.69
N LEU A 353 10.10 -21.49 8.42
CA LEU A 353 9.68 -22.58 7.55
C LEU A 353 10.52 -23.86 7.66
N GLY A 354 11.59 -23.89 8.46
CA GLY A 354 12.50 -25.04 8.58
C GLY A 354 13.63 -25.04 7.54
N LEU A 355 14.20 -26.21 7.27
CA LEU A 355 15.27 -26.39 6.31
C LEU A 355 14.68 -26.77 4.93
N LEU A 356 15.04 -26.01 3.90
CA LEU A 356 14.53 -26.20 2.54
C LEU A 356 15.67 -26.64 1.64
N GLU A 357 15.53 -27.80 0.98
CA GLU A 357 16.42 -28.22 -0.10
C GLU A 357 15.78 -27.86 -1.44
N LEU A 358 16.50 -27.12 -2.27
CA LEU A 358 16.06 -26.68 -3.59
C LEU A 358 16.95 -27.29 -4.66
N THR A 359 16.34 -27.81 -5.73
CA THR A 359 17.04 -28.30 -6.92
C THR A 359 16.68 -27.46 -8.13
N TYR A 360 17.70 -27.04 -8.88
CA TYR A 360 17.51 -26.33 -10.15
C TYR A 360 17.02 -27.31 -11.23
N GLN A 361 15.89 -26.99 -11.83
CA GLN A 361 15.28 -27.73 -12.94
C GLN A 361 15.76 -27.12 -14.25
N GLU A 362 16.60 -27.85 -14.99
CA GLU A 362 17.14 -27.36 -16.27
C GLU A 362 16.04 -27.14 -17.31
N ASP A 363 15.03 -28.01 -17.34
CA ASP A 363 13.95 -27.99 -18.34
C ASP A 363 13.05 -26.75 -18.19
N SER A 364 12.71 -26.35 -16.96
CA SER A 364 11.87 -25.19 -16.66
C SER A 364 12.68 -23.93 -16.29
N GLN A 365 14.00 -24.03 -16.27
CA GLN A 365 14.92 -22.98 -15.82
C GLN A 365 14.55 -22.36 -14.46
N SER A 366 14.02 -23.19 -13.55
CA SER A 366 13.44 -22.77 -12.28
C SER A 366 13.99 -23.56 -11.11
N TRP A 367 13.75 -23.08 -9.89
CA TRP A 367 14.08 -23.81 -8.66
C TRP A 367 12.83 -24.45 -8.07
N LEU A 368 12.94 -25.73 -7.71
CA LEU A 368 11.89 -26.50 -7.05
C LEU A 368 12.37 -26.91 -5.66
N ILE A 369 11.51 -26.81 -4.64
CA ILE A 369 11.79 -27.30 -3.29
C ILE A 369 11.62 -28.82 -3.32
N THR A 370 12.73 -29.55 -3.28
CA THR A 370 12.78 -31.00 -3.43
C THR A 370 12.93 -31.74 -2.12
N GLY A 371 13.25 -31.05 -1.02
CA GLY A 371 13.25 -31.59 0.33
C GLY A 371 12.84 -30.56 1.38
N HIS A 372 12.28 -31.04 2.49
CA HIS A 372 11.92 -30.22 3.64
C HIS A 372 12.20 -30.96 4.95
N GLU A 373 12.85 -30.29 5.90
CA GLU A 373 13.05 -30.82 7.26
C GLU A 373 12.63 -29.79 8.31
N ALA A 374 12.04 -30.27 9.41
CA ALA A 374 11.81 -29.45 10.58
C ALA A 374 13.15 -29.03 11.19
N GLU A 375 13.31 -27.74 11.46
CA GLU A 375 14.53 -27.18 12.06
C GLU A 375 14.18 -26.51 13.39
N THR A 376 15.06 -26.67 14.39
CA THR A 376 14.93 -25.96 15.68
C THR A 376 16.02 -24.92 15.77
N CYS A 377 15.65 -23.64 15.65
CA CYS A 377 16.61 -22.55 15.79
C CYS A 377 16.96 -22.36 17.27
N GLY A 378 18.25 -22.47 17.59
CA GLY A 378 18.74 -22.14 18.93
C GLY A 378 18.44 -20.67 19.24
N GLY A 379 17.63 -20.44 20.27
CA GLY A 379 17.23 -19.10 20.73
C GLY A 379 18.28 -18.38 21.55
#